data_AF-A0A957KT43-F1
#
_entry.id   AF-A0A957KT43-F1
#
_cell.length_a   1.000
_cell.length_b   1.000
_cell.length_c   1.000
_cell.angle_alpha   90.00
_cell.angle_beta   90.00
_cell.angle_gamma   90.00
#
_symmetry.space_group_name_H-M   'P 1'
#
loop_
_entity.id
_entity.type
_entity.pdbx_description
1 polymer ?
#
loop_
_entity_poly.entity_id
_entity_poly.type
_entity_poly.pdbx_seq_one_letter_code
_entity_poly.pdbx_strand_id
1 'polypeptide(L)'
;LVKPQFEAGAEHVGKGGVVRDERTHRRVLEETVERAQELGLATSAVTVSPAPGPAGNIEFLLLLVRDGAERLPADIAAAIGRALEAAQSLRRSG
;
A
#
# COMPACT_ATOMS: atom_id res chain seq x y z
N LEU A 1 7.74 -0.30 -3.62
CA LEU A 1 6.91 0.92 -3.70
C LEU A 1 5.65 0.55 -4.46
N VAL A 2 4.52 0.54 -3.77
CA VAL A 2 3.20 0.21 -4.32
C VAL A 2 2.51 1.51 -4.71
N LYS A 3 2.02 1.56 -5.95
CA LYS A 3 1.44 2.74 -6.56
C LYS A 3 0.01 2.42 -7.00
N PRO A 4 -1.01 2.70 -6.17
CA PRO A 4 -2.38 2.27 -6.43
C PRO A 4 -2.91 2.65 -7.82
N GLN A 5 -2.49 3.79 -8.38
CA GLN A 5 -2.90 4.22 -9.73
C GLN A 5 -2.47 3.30 -10.88
N PHE A 6 -1.51 2.40 -10.65
CA PHE A 6 -1.07 1.41 -11.63
C PHE A 6 -1.61 0.00 -11.36
N GLU A 7 -2.02 -0.26 -10.11
CA GLU A 7 -2.48 -1.59 -9.67
C GLU A 7 -4.02 -1.69 -9.59
N ALA A 8 -4.72 -0.57 -9.40
CA ALA A 8 -6.13 -0.56 -9.05
C ALA A 8 -7.09 -0.93 -10.19
N GLY A 9 -6.67 -0.88 -11.46
CA GLY A 9 -7.57 -0.96 -12.62
C GLY A 9 -8.18 0.39 -13.00
N ALA A 10 -8.52 0.57 -14.29
CA ALA A 10 -8.86 1.88 -14.86
C ALA A 10 -10.14 2.50 -14.26
N GLU A 11 -11.11 1.67 -13.89
CA GLU A 11 -12.38 2.06 -13.27
C GLU A 11 -12.22 2.65 -11.87
N HIS A 12 -11.09 2.37 -11.21
CA HIS A 12 -10.77 2.85 -9.88
C HIS A 12 -9.88 4.11 -9.90
N VAL A 13 -9.47 4.57 -11.08
CA VAL A 13 -8.63 5.75 -11.27
C VAL A 13 -9.49 6.96 -11.65
N GLY A 14 -9.56 7.94 -10.75
CA GLY A 14 -10.35 9.14 -10.95
C GLY A 14 -9.66 10.20 -11.83
N LYS A 15 -10.32 11.37 -11.92
CA LYS A 15 -9.80 12.53 -12.67
C LYS A 15 -8.36 12.87 -12.27
N GLY A 16 -7.52 13.04 -13.29
CA GLY A 16 -6.09 13.35 -13.13
C GLY A 16 -5.19 12.14 -12.87
N GLY A 17 -5.71 10.91 -13.02
CA GLY A 17 -4.92 9.70 -12.76
C GLY A 17 -4.74 9.42 -11.26
N VAL A 18 -5.69 9.87 -10.43
CA VAL A 18 -5.56 9.83 -8.96
C VAL A 18 -6.54 8.86 -8.33
N VAL A 19 -6.03 7.94 -7.52
CA VAL A 19 -6.83 7.05 -6.68
C VAL A 19 -7.07 7.72 -5.31
N ARG A 20 -8.32 8.07 -5.03
CA ARG A 20 -8.71 8.75 -3.78
C ARG A 20 -9.33 7.82 -2.75
N ASP A 21 -10.02 6.78 -3.22
CA ASP A 21 -10.78 5.85 -2.39
C ASP A 21 -9.82 4.94 -1.58
N GLU A 22 -10.00 4.96 -0.27
CA GLU A 22 -9.21 4.17 0.66
C GLU A 22 -9.47 2.67 0.50
N ARG A 23 -10.70 2.27 0.15
CA ARG A 23 -11.01 0.84 -0.07
C ARG A 23 -10.19 0.29 -1.23
N THR A 24 -10.02 1.08 -2.28
CA THR A 24 -9.12 0.76 -3.38
C THR A 24 -7.67 0.67 -2.92
N HIS A 25 -7.18 1.59 -2.08
CA HIS A 25 -5.82 1.49 -1.51
C HIS A 25 -5.63 0.22 -0.69
N ARG A 26 -6.58 -0.12 0.18
CA ARG A 26 -6.58 -1.35 0.97
C ARG A 26 -6.50 -2.58 0.09
N ARG A 27 -7.39 -2.69 -0.90
CA ARG A 27 -7.44 -3.82 -1.82
C ARG A 27 -6.11 -4.02 -2.53
N VAL A 28 -5.53 -2.95 -3.08
CA VAL A 28 -4.21 -3.01 -3.75
C VAL A 28 -3.12 -3.51 -2.80
N LEU A 29 -3.12 -3.08 -1.54
CA LEU A 29 -2.14 -3.55 -0.55
C LEU A 29 -2.32 -5.03 -0.21
N GLU A 30 -3.56 -5.47 -0.01
CA GLU A 30 -3.91 -6.87 0.26
C GLU A 30 -3.48 -7.77 -0.92
N GLU A 31 -3.88 -7.41 -2.14
CA GLU A 31 -3.48 -8.12 -3.38
C GLU A 31 -1.95 -8.15 -3.56
N THR A 32 -1.25 -7.05 -3.25
CA THR A 32 0.22 -7.02 -3.36
C THR A 32 0.87 -7.95 -2.34
N VAL A 33 0.35 -8.01 -1.11
CA VAL A 33 0.87 -8.93 -0.07
C VAL A 33 0.61 -10.38 -0.46
N GLU A 34 -0.60 -10.71 -0.90
CA GLU A 34 -0.95 -12.05 -1.39
C GLU A 34 -0.02 -12.45 -2.55
N ARG A 35 0.18 -11.56 -3.52
CA ARG A 35 1.06 -11.83 -4.66
C ARG A 35 2.52 -12.03 -4.24
N ALA A 36 3.01 -11.27 -3.26
CA ALA A 36 4.36 -11.47 -2.71
C ALA A 36 4.50 -12.87 -2.07
N GLN A 37 3.48 -13.32 -1.33
CA GLN A 37 3.47 -14.65 -0.72
C GLN A 37 3.49 -15.77 -1.76
N GLU A 38 2.70 -15.65 -2.83
CA GLU A 38 2.72 -16.60 -3.97
C GLU A 38 4.09 -16.71 -4.63
N LEU A 39 4.87 -15.63 -4.61
CA LEU A 39 6.24 -15.58 -5.14
C LEU A 39 7.31 -16.04 -4.13
N GLY A 40 6.90 -16.56 -2.97
CA GLY A 40 7.79 -17.05 -1.92
C GLY A 40 8.46 -15.93 -1.12
N LEU A 41 7.90 -14.72 -1.12
CA LEU A 41 8.35 -13.58 -0.32
C LEU A 41 7.42 -13.40 0.87
N ALA A 42 7.97 -13.01 2.02
CA ALA A 42 7.17 -12.56 3.15
C ALA A 42 7.19 -11.03 3.23
N THR A 43 6.08 -10.45 3.64
CA THR A 43 6.00 -9.02 3.94
C THR A 43 6.49 -8.79 5.39
N SER A 44 7.47 -7.90 5.57
CA SER A 44 8.14 -7.57 6.84
C SER A 44 7.77 -6.16 7.37
N ALA A 45 7.35 -5.25 6.49
CA ALA A 45 6.76 -3.96 6.89
C ALA A 45 5.79 -3.45 5.82
N VAL A 46 4.78 -2.67 6.26
CA VAL A 46 3.91 -1.85 5.40
C VAL A 46 3.82 -0.46 6.01
N THR A 47 4.03 0.58 5.20
CA THR A 47 3.83 1.98 5.62
C THR A 47 3.47 2.86 4.43
N VAL A 48 3.05 4.10 4.68
CA VAL A 48 2.84 5.11 3.64
C VAL A 48 4.16 5.77 3.23
N SER A 49 4.29 6.11 1.94
CA SER A 49 5.36 6.98 1.46
C SER A 49 5.21 8.38 2.06
N PRO A 50 6.28 9.01 2.59
CA PRO A 50 6.20 10.34 3.17
C PRO A 50 5.91 11.43 2.13
N ALA A 51 6.22 11.18 0.85
CA ALA A 51 5.94 12.07 -0.25
C ALA A 51 4.88 11.45 -1.19
N PRO A 52 3.88 12.23 -1.63
CA PRO A 52 2.94 11.78 -2.64
C PRO A 52 3.61 11.68 -4.02
N GLY A 53 3.03 10.88 -4.91
CA GLY A 53 3.44 10.85 -6.31
C GLY A 53 3.15 12.19 -7.02
N PRO A 54 3.71 12.44 -8.23
CA PRO A 54 3.63 13.74 -8.90
C PRO A 54 2.22 14.31 -9.10
N ALA A 55 1.23 13.42 -9.32
CA ALA A 55 -0.17 13.79 -9.48
C ALA A 55 -0.96 13.85 -8.14
N GLY A 56 -0.28 13.69 -7.00
CA GLY A 56 -0.92 13.67 -5.67
C GLY A 56 -1.43 12.29 -5.23
N ASN A 57 -0.98 11.21 -5.87
CA ASN A 57 -1.32 9.85 -5.43
C ASN A 57 -0.65 9.54 -4.08
N ILE A 58 -1.39 8.90 -3.18
CA ILE A 58 -0.79 8.23 -2.02
C ILE A 58 -0.07 6.99 -2.56
N GLU A 59 1.18 6.81 -2.17
CA GLU A 59 1.98 5.63 -2.49
C GLU A 59 2.40 4.94 -1.19
N PHE A 60 2.65 3.63 -1.24
CA PHE A 60 2.96 2.83 -0.06
C PHE A 60 4.28 2.09 -0.20
N LEU A 61 4.93 1.82 0.93
CA LEU A 61 6.17 1.07 1.01
C LEU A 61 5.89 -0.28 1.64
N LEU A 62 6.27 -1.35 0.94
CA LEU A 62 6.30 -2.72 1.44
C LEU A 62 7.77 -3.15 1.54
N LEU A 63 8.16 -3.64 2.71
CA LEU A 63 9.42 -4.35 2.88
C LEU A 63 9.14 -5.84 2.68
N LEU A 64 9.75 -6.43 1.66
CA LEU A 64 9.63 -7.85 1.36
C LEU A 64 10.95 -8.55 1.65
N VAL A 65 10.87 -9.73 2.26
CA VAL A 65 12.02 -10.55 2.64
C VAL A 65 11.92 -11.92 2.00
N ARG A 66 13.06 -12.45 1.56
CA ARG A 66 13.20 -13.84 1.11
C ARG A 66 13.72 -14.67 2.29
N ASP A 67 13.36 -15.96 2.33
CA ASP A 67 13.89 -16.94 3.29
C ASP A 67 13.48 -16.77 4.77
N GLY A 68 12.34 -16.13 5.04
CA GLY A 68 11.72 -16.15 6.38
C GLY A 68 12.47 -15.34 7.46
N ALA A 69 13.50 -14.58 7.10
CA ALA A 69 14.14 -13.61 7.98
C ALA A 69 13.17 -12.44 8.23
N GLU A 70 12.53 -12.45 9.41
CA GLU A 70 11.52 -11.49 9.91
C GLU A 70 10.24 -11.36 9.07
N ARG A 71 9.23 -12.16 9.44
CA ARG A 71 7.83 -11.93 9.05
C ARG A 71 7.27 -10.73 9.84
N LEU A 72 6.40 -9.92 9.22
CA LEU A 72 5.55 -8.93 9.90
C LEU A 72 4.92 -9.54 11.18
N PRO A 73 4.51 -8.70 12.16
CA PRO A 73 3.70 -9.19 13.29
C PRO A 73 2.53 -10.02 12.76
N ALA A 74 2.02 -10.94 13.56
CA ALA A 74 1.03 -11.97 13.21
C ALA A 74 -0.27 -11.47 12.51
N ASP A 75 -0.43 -10.16 12.29
CA ASP A 75 -1.57 -9.51 11.67
C ASP A 75 -1.15 -8.48 10.60
N ILE A 76 -1.08 -8.94 9.33
CA ILE A 76 -0.90 -8.10 8.14
C ILE A 76 -2.02 -7.07 8.00
N ALA A 77 -3.27 -7.44 8.30
CA ALA A 77 -4.42 -6.58 8.11
C ALA A 77 -4.34 -5.35 9.03
N ALA A 78 -3.86 -5.52 10.27
CA ALA A 78 -3.57 -4.43 11.18
C ALA A 78 -2.42 -3.53 10.69
N ALA A 79 -1.39 -4.10 10.06
CA ALA A 79 -0.30 -3.30 9.47
C ALA A 79 -0.79 -2.44 8.30
N ILE A 80 -1.62 -3.01 7.42
CA ILE A 80 -2.29 -2.26 6.35
C ILE A 80 -3.18 -1.16 6.93
N GLY A 81 -3.97 -1.47 7.98
CA GLY A 81 -4.80 -0.48 8.68
C GLY A 81 -4.01 0.72 9.17
N ARG A 82 -2.89 0.50 9.87
CA ARG A 82 -2.00 1.58 10.33
C ARG A 82 -1.41 2.40 9.18
N ALA A 83 -1.05 1.76 8.08
CA ALA A 83 -0.53 2.47 6.90
C ALA A 83 -1.58 3.39 6.27
N LEU A 84 -2.85 2.95 6.21
CA LEU A 84 -3.97 3.76 5.71
C LEU A 84 -4.28 4.93 6.66
N GLU A 85 -4.30 4.71 7.97
CA GLU A 85 -4.48 5.78 8.97
C GLU A 85 -3.37 6.84 8.89
N ALA A 86 -2.11 6.40 8.73
CA ALA A 86 -0.99 7.29 8.51
C ALA A 86 -1.15 8.11 7.22
N ALA A 87 -1.60 7.47 6.13
CA ALA A 87 -1.84 8.13 4.85
C ALA A 87 -2.94 9.20 4.93
N GLN A 88 -4.04 8.92 5.64
CA GLN A 88 -5.07 9.93 5.91
C GLN A 88 -4.53 11.11 6.72
N SER A 89 -3.66 10.83 7.69
CA SER A 89 -3.07 11.86 8.56
C SER A 89 -2.16 12.79 7.75
N LEU A 90 -1.35 12.25 6.85
CA LEU A 90 -0.53 13.04 5.92
C LEU A 90 -1.37 13.96 5.02
N ARG A 91 -2.53 13.49 4.54
CA ARG A 91 -3.45 14.30 3.74
C ARG A 91 -4.09 15.46 4.49
N ARG A 92 -4.21 15.39 5.82
CA ARG A 92 -4.79 16.47 6.64
C ARG A 92 -3.77 17.54 7.03
N SER A 93 -2.48 17.21 6.93
CA SER A 93 -1.38 18.08 7.38
C SER A 93 -0.73 18.89 6.25
N GLY A 94 -1.10 18.64 4.99
CA GLY A 94 -0.62 19.37 3.81
C GLY A 94 -1.77 20.07 3.09
#